data_AF-A0A2N5G8R1-F1
#
_entry.id   AF-A0A2N5G8R1-F1
#
_cell.length_a   1.000
_cell.length_b   1.000
_cell.length_c   1.000
_cell.angle_alpha   90.00
_cell.angle_beta   90.00
_cell.angle_gamma   90.00
#
_symmetry.space_group_name_H-M   'P 1'
#
loop_
_entity.id
_entity.type
_entity.pdbx_description
1 polymer ?
#
loop_
_entity_poly.entity_id
_entity_poly.type
_entity_poly.pdbx_seq_one_letter_code
_entity_poly.pdbx_strand_id
1 'polypeptide(L)'
;MYENIVFATLFGGLAGVIGHVKSKGKMIMPRKTKKFIYLGFFEDFLTGAMSAALLVLSSGISSVLNVLFISIIAGLGGEALIRKLELIKWQEHEESLPGKKPDNCQKEK
;
A
#
# COMPACT_ATOMS: atom_id res chain seq x y z
N MET A 1 23.30 -0.79 14.51
CA MET A 1 22.87 -0.46 13.13
C MET A 1 22.38 -1.69 12.38
N TYR A 2 23.17 -2.77 12.29
CA TYR A 2 22.75 -4.03 11.68
C TYR A 2 21.49 -4.64 12.31
N GLU A 3 21.38 -4.61 13.65
CA GLU A 3 20.19 -5.11 14.36
C GLU A 3 18.93 -4.35 13.95
N ASN A 4 18.98 -3.01 13.91
CA ASN A 4 17.86 -2.17 13.47
C ASN A 4 17.45 -2.47 12.02
N ILE A 5 18.42 -2.76 11.14
CA ILE A 5 18.15 -3.14 9.75
C ILE A 5 17.43 -4.49 9.71
N VAL A 6 17.93 -5.50 10.43
CA VAL A 6 17.32 -6.84 10.47
C VAL A 6 15.90 -6.77 11.03
N PHE A 7 15.69 -6.06 12.13
CA PHE A 7 14.35 -5.88 12.70
C PHE A 7 13.43 -5.09 11.78
N ALA A 8 13.90 -4.01 11.16
CA ALA A 8 13.08 -3.22 10.24
C ALA A 8 12.68 -4.03 8.99
N THR A 9 13.59 -4.83 8.43
CA THR A 9 13.28 -5.71 7.31
C THR A 9 12.23 -6.77 7.70
N LEU A 10 12.33 -7.35 8.90
CA LEU A 10 11.34 -8.32 9.40
C LEU A 10 9.96 -7.67 9.64
N PHE A 11 9.91 -6.52 10.31
CA PHE A 11 8.66 -5.81 10.57
C PHE A 11 8.05 -5.22 9.30
N GLY A 12 8.86 -4.70 8.38
CA GLY A 12 8.41 -4.23 7.07
C GLY A 12 7.84 -5.35 6.22
N GLY A 13 8.49 -6.52 6.22
CA GLY A 13 7.97 -7.71 5.56
C GLY A 13 6.64 -8.17 6.15
N LEU A 14 6.54 -8.30 7.48
CA LEU A 14 5.29 -8.66 8.15
C LEU A 14 4.17 -7.65 7.91
N ALA A 15 4.47 -6.35 7.97
CA ALA A 15 3.50 -5.30 7.68
C ALA A 15 3.00 -5.38 6.23
N GLY A 16 3.87 -5.69 5.26
CA GLY A 16 3.49 -5.95 3.88
C GLY A 16 2.50 -7.13 3.75
N VAL A 17 2.77 -8.23 4.46
CA VAL A 17 1.87 -9.41 4.46
C VAL A 17 0.53 -9.10 5.11
N ILE A 18 0.52 -8.39 6.25
CA ILE A 18 -0.71 -7.96 6.91
C ILE A 18 -1.52 -7.04 6.00
N GLY A 19 -0.87 -6.12 5.29
CA GLY A 19 -1.49 -5.26 4.27
C GLY A 19 -2.15 -6.05 3.15
N HIS A 20 -1.47 -7.08 2.63
CA HIS A 20 -2.02 -7.97 1.61
C HIS A 20 -3.26 -8.71 2.10
N VAL A 21 -3.22 -9.26 3.33
CA VAL A 21 -4.35 -9.99 3.93
C VAL A 21 -5.54 -9.05 4.15
N LYS A 22 -5.29 -7.82 4.61
CA LYS A 22 -6.34 -6.80 4.80
C LYS A 22 -6.97 -6.36 3.48
N SER A 23 -6.17 -6.20 2.42
CA SER A 23 -6.65 -5.71 1.12
C SER A 23 -7.39 -6.78 0.32
N LYS A 24 -6.91 -8.04 0.35
CA LYS A 24 -7.43 -9.12 -0.49
C LYS A 24 -8.36 -10.08 0.24
N GLY A 25 -8.39 -10.06 1.58
CA GLY A 25 -9.25 -10.91 2.43
C GLY A 25 -8.92 -12.41 2.40
N LYS A 26 -7.94 -12.84 1.60
CA LYS A 26 -7.45 -14.22 1.48
C LYS A 26 -5.93 -14.20 1.31
N MET A 27 -5.23 -15.08 2.01
CA MET A 27 -3.79 -15.25 1.83
C MET A 27 -3.55 -16.01 0.52
N ILE A 28 -3.16 -15.29 -0.53
CA ILE A 28 -2.90 -15.88 -1.84
C ILE A 28 -1.52 -16.53 -1.81
N MET A 29 -1.51 -17.86 -1.74
CA MET A 29 -0.30 -18.66 -1.77
C MET A 29 0.41 -18.50 -3.13
N PRO A 30 1.75 -18.39 -3.17
CA PRO A 30 2.49 -18.25 -4.42
C PRO A 30 2.20 -19.44 -5.32
N ARG A 31 1.57 -19.19 -6.48
CA ARG A 31 1.18 -20.23 -7.43
C ARG A 31 1.99 -20.06 -8.70
N LYS A 32 2.85 -21.03 -8.98
CA LYS A 32 3.64 -21.10 -10.21
C LYS A 32 2.71 -21.54 -11.36
N THR A 33 2.42 -20.67 -12.31
CA THR A 33 1.82 -21.06 -13.60
C THR A 33 2.89 -21.01 -14.69
N LYS A 34 2.74 -21.84 -15.73
CA LYS A 34 3.75 -22.17 -16.77
C LYS A 34 4.34 -20.96 -17.53
N LYS A 35 3.74 -19.76 -17.41
CA LYS A 35 4.20 -18.50 -18.04
C LYS A 35 4.36 -17.31 -17.07
N PHE A 36 3.82 -17.34 -15.85
CA PHE A 36 3.90 -16.23 -14.89
C PHE A 36 4.06 -16.75 -13.46
N ILE A 37 5.00 -16.17 -12.71
CA ILE A 37 5.19 -16.46 -11.29
C ILE A 37 4.36 -15.43 -10.51
N TYR A 38 3.17 -15.82 -10.06
CA TYR A 38 2.44 -15.01 -9.08
C TYR A 38 3.06 -15.27 -7.71
N LEU A 39 3.89 -14.34 -7.24
CA LEU A 39 4.51 -14.39 -5.91
C LEU A 39 3.48 -14.20 -4.78
N GLY A 40 2.29 -13.66 -5.07
CA GLY A 40 1.22 -13.51 -4.10
C GLY A 40 1.72 -12.73 -2.89
N PHE A 41 1.55 -13.30 -1.68
CA PHE A 41 2.01 -12.67 -0.43
C PHE A 41 3.53 -12.37 -0.40
N PHE A 42 4.32 -13.11 -1.18
CA PHE A 42 5.79 -12.98 -1.16
C PHE A 42 6.23 -11.67 -1.82
N GLU A 43 5.46 -11.17 -2.80
CA GLU A 43 5.72 -9.88 -3.44
C GLU A 43 5.53 -8.74 -2.43
N ASP A 44 4.43 -8.75 -1.69
CA ASP A 44 4.16 -7.76 -0.64
C ASP A 44 5.16 -7.85 0.51
N PHE A 45 5.60 -9.07 0.88
CA PHE A 45 6.67 -9.24 1.86
C PHE A 45 7.99 -8.62 1.40
N LEU A 46 8.43 -8.89 0.16
CA LEU A 46 9.65 -8.32 -0.40
C LEU A 46 9.58 -6.80 -0.53
N THR A 47 8.43 -6.29 -0.97
CA THR A 47 8.23 -4.85 -1.18
C THR A 47 8.19 -4.11 0.16
N GLY A 48 7.51 -4.67 1.16
CA GLY A 48 7.51 -4.14 2.53
C GLY A 48 8.89 -4.21 3.20
N ALA A 49 9.60 -5.33 3.02
CA ALA A 49 10.96 -5.51 3.51
C ALA A 49 11.96 -4.53 2.86
N MET A 50 11.90 -4.35 1.54
CA MET A 50 12.73 -3.38 0.82
C MET A 50 12.42 -1.94 1.24
N SER A 51 11.15 -1.59 1.37
CA SER A 51 10.72 -0.26 1.81
C SER A 51 11.27 0.07 3.21
N ALA A 52 11.13 -0.84 4.16
CA ALA A 52 11.65 -0.64 5.52
C ALA A 52 13.19 -0.60 5.57
N ALA A 53 13.88 -1.44 4.80
CA ALA A 53 15.33 -1.41 4.70
C ALA A 53 15.83 -0.07 4.13
N LEU A 54 15.23 0.40 3.03
CA LEU A 54 15.52 1.71 2.42
C LEU A 54 15.23 2.86 3.39
N LEU A 55 14.14 2.77 4.16
CA LEU A 55 13.78 3.81 5.13
C LEU A 55 14.81 3.93 6.26
N VAL A 56 15.26 2.79 6.82
CA VAL A 56 16.28 2.78 7.88
C VAL A 56 17.62 3.28 7.37
N LEU A 57 18.01 2.86 6.16
CA LEU A 57 19.24 3.33 5.51
C LEU A 57 19.18 4.82 5.20
N SER A 58 18.06 5.31 4.68
CA SER A 58 17.89 6.71 4.26
C SER A 58 17.75 7.67 5.43
N SER A 59 17.16 7.23 6.54
CA SER A 59 16.85 8.15 7.63
C SER A 59 17.93 8.21 8.70
N GLY A 60 18.95 7.32 8.66
CA GLY A 60 20.00 7.27 9.69
C GLY A 60 19.46 7.06 11.11
N ILE A 61 18.23 6.55 11.22
CA ILE A 61 17.47 6.49 12.47
C ILE A 61 18.03 5.37 13.33
N SER A 62 18.65 5.76 14.45
CA SER A 62 19.14 4.85 15.48
C SER A 62 18.02 4.31 16.38
N SER A 63 16.87 4.99 16.43
CA SER A 63 15.76 4.68 17.35
C SER A 63 14.60 3.95 16.67
N VAL A 64 14.30 2.74 17.15
CA VAL A 64 13.23 1.85 16.65
C VAL A 64 11.86 2.54 16.58
N LEU A 65 11.54 3.44 17.51
CA LEU A 65 10.29 4.20 17.52
C LEU A 65 10.15 5.14 16.33
N ASN A 66 11.21 5.84 15.91
CA ASN A 66 11.14 6.74 14.76
C ASN A 66 10.93 5.96 13.46
N VAL A 67 11.53 4.78 13.34
CA VAL A 67 11.30 3.88 12.19
C VAL A 67 9.84 3.43 12.15
N LEU A 68 9.27 3.07 13.30
CA LEU A 68 7.87 2.67 13.43
C LEU A 68 6.92 3.81 13.04
N PHE A 69 7.11 5.01 13.58
CA PHE A 69 6.26 6.16 13.27
C PHE A 69 6.34 6.55 11.79
N ILE A 70 7.54 6.59 11.21
CA ILE A 70 7.70 6.97 9.80
C ILE A 70 7.15 5.87 8.88
N SER A 71 7.27 4.58 9.25
CA SER A 71 6.66 3.49 8.49
C SER A 71 5.13 3.55 8.51
N ILE A 72 4.52 3.86 9.66
CA ILE A 72 3.07 4.05 9.78
C ILE A 72 2.61 5.26 8.96
N ILE A 73 3.32 6.38 9.06
CA ILE A 73 3.00 7.61 8.32
C ILE A 73 3.16 7.39 6.81
N ALA A 74 4.22 6.72 6.37
CA ALA A 74 4.44 6.42 4.95
C ALA A 74 3.41 5.42 4.41
N GLY A 75 3.06 4.39 5.19
CA GLY A 75 2.07 3.39 4.80
C GLY A 75 0.65 3.95 4.70
N LEU A 76 0.18 4.63 5.76
CA LEU A 76 -1.15 5.24 5.78
C LEU A 76 -1.23 6.47 4.87
N GLY A 77 -0.19 7.29 4.88
CA GLY A 77 -0.08 8.47 4.04
C GLY A 77 -0.06 8.11 2.57
N GLY A 78 0.66 7.05 2.18
CA GLY A 78 0.70 6.53 0.82
C GLY A 78 -0.66 6.04 0.32
N GLU A 79 -1.38 5.24 1.12
CA GLU A 79 -2.75 4.82 0.77
C GLU A 79 -3.70 6.01 0.59
N ALA A 80 -3.62 7.01 1.48
CA ALA A 80 -4.45 8.21 1.40
C ALA A 80 -4.13 9.05 0.15
N LEU A 81 -2.84 9.18 -0.18
CA LEU A 81 -2.37 9.91 -1.36
C LEU A 81 -2.82 9.24 -2.66
N ILE A 82 -2.68 7.91 -2.76
CA ILE A 82 -3.11 7.16 -3.95
C ILE A 82 -4.62 7.32 -4.16
N ARG A 83 -5.43 7.21 -3.09
CA ARG A 83 -6.89 7.43 -3.19
C ARG A 83 -7.25 8.85 -3.63
N LYS A 84 -6.51 9.86 -3.16
CA LYS A 84 -6.70 11.26 -3.61
C LYS A 84 -6.33 11.45 -5.07
N LEU A 85 -5.23 10.84 -5.53
CA LEU A 85 -4.80 10.91 -6.92
C LEU A 85 -5.77 10.18 -7.85
N GLU A 86 -6.34 9.04 -7.42
CA GLU A 86 -7.41 8.38 -8.17
C GLU A 86 -8.64 9.29 -8.29
N LEU A 87 -9.11 9.91 -7.20
CA LEU A 87 -10.25 10.82 -7.23
C LEU A 87 -10.05 12.00 -8.20
N ILE A 88 -8.85 12.58 -8.25
CA ILE A 88 -8.52 13.66 -9.19
C ILE A 88 -8.55 13.15 -10.64
N LYS A 89 -8.01 11.95 -10.90
CA LYS A 89 -8.10 11.32 -12.23
C LYS A 89 -9.54 11.08 -12.68
N TRP A 90 -10.44 10.70 -11.77
CA TRP A 90 -11.86 10.55 -12.10
C TRP A 90 -12.50 11.91 -12.44
N GLN A 91 -12.13 12.98 -11.73
CA GLN A 91 -12.63 14.34 -12.04
C GLN A 91 -12.18 14.84 -13.43
N GLU A 92 -10.92 14.63 -13.82
CA GLU A 92 -10.45 15.01 -15.16
C GLU A 92 -11.17 14.22 -16.27
N HIS A 93 -11.53 12.96 -16.03
CA HIS A 93 -12.22 12.13 -17.02
C HIS A 93 -13.70 12.52 -17.18
N GLU A 94 -14.33 13.10 -16.15
CA GLU A 94 -15.71 13.57 -16.18
C GLU A 94 -15.86 14.96 -16.83
N GLU A 95 -14.82 15.80 -16.79
CA GLU A 95 -14.81 17.12 -17.45
C GLU A 95 -14.62 17.03 -18.98
N SER A 96 -14.19 15.87 -19.50
CA SER A 96 -13.99 15.63 -20.94
C SER A 96 -15.22 15.10 -21.70
N LEU A 97 -16.37 14.88 -21.03
CA LEU A 97 -17.63 14.53 -21.67
C LEU A 97 -18.71 15.59 -21.37
N PRO A 98 -19.32 16.21 -22.40
CA PRO A 98 -20.33 17.22 -22.17
C PRO A 98 -21.63 16.53 -21.71
N GLY A 99 -22.02 16.82 -20.47
CA GLY A 99 -23.40 16.76 -20.02
C GLY A 99 -23.90 15.39 -19.58
N LYS A 100 -23.98 15.18 -18.27
CA LYS A 100 -25.15 14.51 -17.70
C LYS A 100 -25.60 15.19 -16.41
N LYS A 101 -26.82 15.71 -16.50
CA LYS A 101 -27.60 16.39 -15.46
C LYS A 101 -27.80 15.44 -14.26
N PRO A 102 -27.81 15.93 -13.01
CA PRO A 102 -28.21 15.12 -11.87
C PRO A 102 -29.70 14.82 -11.98
N ASP A 103 -30.05 13.56 -12.25
CA ASP A 103 -31.42 13.07 -12.08
C ASP A 103 -31.71 12.95 -10.59
N ASN A 104 -32.13 14.07 -10.03
CA ASN A 104 -32.93 14.11 -8.83
C ASN A 104 -34.24 13.35 -9.11
N CYS A 105 -34.40 12.17 -8.54
CA CYS A 105 -35.71 11.55 -8.42
C CYS A 105 -35.92 11.16 -6.96
N GLN A 106 -36.48 12.10 -6.21
CA GLN A 106 -37.39 11.76 -5.13
C GLN A 106 -38.37 10.68 -5.62
N LYS A 107 -38.54 9.62 -4.82
CA LYS A 107 -39.86 9.02 -4.71
C LYS A 107 -40.05 8.41 -3.34
N GLU A 108 -40.94 9.06 -2.60
CA GLU A 108 -41.75 8.49 -1.54
C GLU A 108 -42.12 7.03 -1.81
N LYS A 109 -42.02 6.20 -0.77
CA LYS A 109 -43.16 5.48 -0.16
C LYS A 109 -42.75 4.81 1.14
#